data_AF-A0A455ZI63-F1
#
_entry.id   AF-A0A455ZI63-F1
#
_cell.length_a   1.000
_cell.length_b   1.000
_cell.length_c   1.000
_cell.angle_alpha   90.00
_cell.angle_beta   90.00
_cell.angle_gamma   90.00
#
_symmetry.space_group_name_H-M   'P 1'
#
loop_
_entity.id
_entity.type
_entity.pdbx_description
1 polymer ?
#
loop_
_entity_poly.entity_id
_entity_poly.type
_entity_poly.pdbx_seq_one_letter_code
_entity_poly.pdbx_strand_id
1 'polypeptide(L)'
;MKTMELNPKEFPTLSTWEPNFLNEILENLTKQANPSKTEITLEDKLWTATILEMDLKTQSGSIWSENQSEDPLTEHNRKMLQKMREQNIPWAESYPGEMYPIE
;
A
#
# COMPACT_ATOMS: atom_id res chain seq x y z
N MET A 1 -20.67 -24.35 7.26
CA MET A 1 -20.53 -22.95 6.81
C MET A 1 -19.88 -22.95 5.45
N LYS A 2 -20.32 -22.09 4.52
CA LYS A 2 -19.73 -22.03 3.17
C LYS A 2 -18.39 -21.28 3.28
N THR A 3 -17.30 -21.95 2.94
CA THR A 3 -15.96 -21.34 2.90
C THR A 3 -15.91 -20.29 1.80
N MET A 4 -15.31 -19.14 2.12
CA MET A 4 -15.15 -18.05 1.17
C MET A 4 -13.87 -18.27 0.38
N GLU A 5 -14.00 -18.47 -0.93
CA GLU A 5 -12.84 -18.54 -1.83
C GLU A 5 -12.55 -17.14 -2.36
N LEU A 6 -11.42 -16.55 -1.92
CA LEU A 6 -10.95 -15.26 -2.40
C LEU A 6 -10.09 -15.44 -3.66
N ASN A 7 -10.29 -14.57 -4.65
CA ASN A 7 -9.45 -14.53 -5.85
C ASN A 7 -8.03 -14.04 -5.49
N PRO A 8 -6.97 -14.83 -5.69
CA PRO A 8 -5.61 -14.43 -5.35
C PRO A 8 -5.11 -13.17 -6.08
N LYS A 9 -5.69 -12.82 -7.23
CA LYS A 9 -5.34 -11.58 -7.94
C LYS A 9 -5.85 -10.33 -7.24
N GLU A 10 -7.00 -10.42 -6.59
CA GLU A 10 -7.64 -9.30 -5.89
C GLU A 10 -7.19 -9.25 -4.42
N PHE A 11 -7.02 -10.42 -3.82
CA PHE A 11 -6.67 -10.61 -2.41
C PHE A 11 -5.35 -11.38 -2.26
N PRO A 12 -4.20 -10.82 -2.71
CA PRO A 12 -2.92 -11.53 -2.71
C PRO A 12 -2.45 -11.91 -1.30
N THR A 13 -2.81 -11.14 -0.27
CA THR A 13 -2.42 -11.44 1.11
C THR A 13 -3.38 -12.44 1.73
N LEU A 14 -4.69 -12.12 1.73
CA LEU A 14 -5.69 -12.95 2.40
C LEU A 14 -5.91 -14.31 1.74
N SER A 15 -5.64 -14.45 0.43
CA SER A 15 -5.69 -15.75 -0.26
C SER A 15 -4.64 -16.75 0.21
N THR A 16 -3.60 -16.30 0.92
CA THR A 16 -2.59 -17.19 1.52
C THR A 16 -2.98 -17.74 2.89
N TRP A 17 -4.05 -17.20 3.50
CA TRP A 17 -4.47 -17.59 4.83
C TRP A 17 -5.26 -18.90 4.81
N GLU A 18 -5.27 -19.60 5.95
CA GLU A 18 -6.05 -20.83 6.09
C GLU A 18 -7.55 -20.49 5.99
N PRO A 19 -8.35 -21.20 5.16
CA PRO A 19 -9.72 -20.80 4.86
C PRO A 19 -10.68 -20.74 6.05
N ASN A 20 -10.54 -21.61 7.04
CA ASN A 20 -11.41 -21.59 8.22
C ASN A 20 -11.08 -20.40 9.13
N PHE A 21 -9.79 -20.16 9.37
CA PHE A 21 -9.28 -19.02 10.11
C PHE A 21 -9.69 -17.69 9.44
N LEU A 22 -9.50 -17.58 8.13
CA LEU A 22 -9.95 -16.42 7.37
C LEU A 22 -11.45 -16.18 7.53
N ASN A 23 -12.26 -17.23 7.40
CA ASN A 23 -13.71 -17.10 7.56
C ASN A 23 -14.12 -16.65 8.97
N GLU A 24 -13.46 -17.15 10.01
CA GLU A 24 -13.71 -16.74 11.40
C GLU A 24 -13.35 -15.27 11.64
N ILE A 25 -12.19 -14.83 11.15
CA ILE A 25 -11.75 -13.43 11.25
C ILE A 25 -12.72 -12.51 10.52
N LEU A 26 -13.11 -12.83 9.29
CA LEU A 26 -14.04 -12.02 8.50
C LEU A 26 -15.41 -11.93 9.19
N GLU A 27 -15.94 -13.03 9.73
CA GLU A 27 -17.19 -13.01 10.51
C GLU A 27 -17.09 -12.12 11.74
N ASN A 28 -16.02 -12.24 12.52
CA ASN A 28 -15.83 -11.45 13.74
C ASN A 28 -15.70 -9.96 13.42
N LEU A 29 -14.89 -9.61 12.42
CA LEU A 29 -14.72 -8.22 11.98
C LEU A 29 -16.03 -7.65 11.42
N THR A 30 -16.81 -8.44 10.69
CA THR A 30 -18.11 -8.01 10.17
C THR A 30 -19.07 -7.68 11.31
N LYS A 31 -19.15 -8.51 12.36
CA LYS A 31 -19.97 -8.25 13.56
C LYS A 31 -19.50 -7.01 14.32
N GLN A 32 -18.19 -6.81 14.43
CA GLN A 32 -17.64 -5.64 15.11
C GLN A 32 -17.96 -4.35 14.33
N ALA A 33 -17.84 -4.38 13.01
CA ALA A 33 -18.16 -3.25 12.16
C ALA A 33 -19.67 -2.92 12.13
N ASN A 34 -20.53 -3.94 12.26
CA ASN A 34 -21.98 -3.76 12.30
C ASN A 34 -22.65 -4.64 13.37
N PRO A 35 -22.61 -4.22 14.65
CA PRO A 35 -23.14 -5.01 15.78
C PRO A 35 -24.65 -5.26 15.71
N SER A 36 -25.37 -4.39 15.00
CA SER A 36 -26.82 -4.47 14.84
C SER A 36 -27.25 -5.54 13.84
N LYS A 37 -26.31 -6.05 13.02
CA LYS A 37 -26.60 -7.00 11.95
C LYS A 37 -26.62 -8.43 12.50
N THR A 38 -27.79 -9.06 12.46
CA THR A 38 -28.02 -10.41 12.99
C THR A 38 -27.55 -11.53 12.04
N GLU A 39 -27.57 -11.28 10.73
CA GLU A 39 -27.16 -12.24 9.71
C GLU A 39 -26.02 -11.67 8.86
N ILE A 40 -24.94 -12.44 8.75
CA ILE A 40 -23.76 -12.07 7.94
C ILE A 40 -23.90 -12.72 6.57
N THR A 41 -24.00 -11.89 5.54
CA THR A 41 -24.05 -12.37 4.15
C THR A 41 -22.63 -12.58 3.59
N LEU A 42 -22.54 -13.24 2.43
CA LEU A 42 -21.26 -13.37 1.73
C LEU A 42 -20.71 -12.00 1.28
N GLU A 43 -21.59 -11.07 0.93
CA GLU A 43 -21.23 -9.71 0.50
C GLU A 43 -20.59 -8.92 1.65
N ASP A 44 -21.08 -9.08 2.87
CA ASP A 44 -20.49 -8.44 4.05
C ASP A 44 -19.07 -8.94 4.31
N LYS A 45 -18.86 -10.25 4.15
CA LYS A 45 -17.53 -10.85 4.28
C LYS A 45 -16.60 -10.39 3.17
N LEU A 46 -17.12 -10.23 1.94
CA LEU A 46 -16.34 -9.70 0.81
C LEU A 46 -15.94 -8.24 1.04
N TRP A 47 -16.87 -7.42 1.52
CA TRP A 47 -16.58 -6.04 1.89
C TRP A 47 -15.50 -5.99 2.98
N THR A 48 -15.64 -6.80 4.03
CA THR A 48 -14.66 -6.89 5.12
C THR A 48 -13.29 -7.37 4.63
N ALA A 49 -13.26 -8.36 3.73
CA ALA A 49 -12.03 -8.86 3.11
C ALA A 49 -11.33 -7.76 2.29
N THR A 50 -12.09 -6.95 1.55
CA THR A 50 -11.53 -5.83 0.78
C THR A 50 -10.89 -4.80 1.70
N ILE A 51 -11.57 -4.40 2.77
CA ILE A 51 -11.02 -3.44 3.73
C ILE A 51 -9.78 -4.00 4.43
N LEU A 52 -9.82 -5.27 4.87
CA LEU A 52 -8.70 -5.91 5.54
C LEU A 52 -7.47 -6.05 4.63
N GLU A 53 -7.65 -6.45 3.37
CA GLU A 53 -6.55 -6.52 2.40
C GLU A 53 -5.92 -5.14 2.15
N MET A 54 -6.74 -4.09 2.05
CA MET A 54 -6.25 -2.72 1.91
C MET A 54 -5.48 -2.24 3.16
N ASP A 55 -5.98 -2.54 4.35
CA ASP A 55 -5.31 -2.19 5.61
C ASP A 55 -3.97 -2.91 5.75
N LEU A 56 -3.91 -4.21 5.48
CA LEU A 56 -2.68 -4.99 5.47
C LEU A 56 -1.65 -4.45 4.47
N LYS A 57 -2.09 -4.07 3.25
CA LYS A 57 -1.23 -3.41 2.25
C LYS A 57 -0.73 -2.03 2.70
N THR A 58 -1.53 -1.31 3.48
CA THR A 58 -1.15 -0.01 4.03
C THR A 58 -0.08 -0.17 5.11
N GLN A 59 -0.29 -1.12 6.03
CA GLN A 59 0.64 -1.41 7.13
C GLN A 59 1.96 -1.99 6.63
N SER A 60 1.95 -2.78 5.55
CA SER A 60 3.18 -3.31 4.95
C SER A 60 3.99 -2.27 4.17
N GLY A 61 3.48 -1.04 4.03
CA GLY A 61 4.10 0.00 3.20
C GLY A 61 3.99 -0.26 1.69
N SER A 62 3.33 -1.35 1.26
CA SER A 62 3.20 -1.73 -0.16
C SER A 62 2.49 -0.68 -1.01
N ILE A 63 1.63 0.15 -0.44
CA ILE A 63 0.97 1.26 -1.16
C ILE A 63 1.98 2.31 -1.66
N TRP A 64 3.09 2.49 -0.94
CA TRP A 64 4.15 3.43 -1.30
C TRP A 64 5.18 2.82 -2.26
N SER A 65 5.27 1.49 -2.31
CA SER A 65 6.24 0.76 -3.13
C SER A 65 5.91 0.77 -4.63
N GLU A 66 4.62 0.80 -5.00
CA GLU A 66 4.19 0.80 -6.41
C GLU A 66 4.27 2.19 -7.09
N ASN A 67 4.39 3.27 -6.32
CA ASN A 67 4.52 4.64 -6.83
C ASN A 67 5.96 5.16 -6.87
N GLN A 68 6.96 4.29 -6.74
CA GLN A 68 8.34 4.61 -7.12
C GLN A 68 8.59 4.37 -8.62
N SER A 69 7.61 4.63 -9.48
CA SER A 69 7.96 5.03 -10.84
C SER A 69 8.68 6.37 -10.71
N GLU A 70 9.99 6.39 -10.96
CA GLU A 70 10.81 7.61 -10.96
C GLU A 70 10.02 8.76 -11.57
N ASP A 71 9.61 9.71 -10.73
CA ASP A 71 8.83 10.86 -11.16
C ASP A 71 9.64 11.57 -12.26
N PRO A 72 9.11 11.77 -13.48
CA PRO A 72 9.81 12.46 -14.56
C PRO A 72 10.30 13.86 -14.17
N LEU A 73 9.72 14.46 -13.11
CA LEU A 73 10.22 15.68 -12.48
C LEU A 73 11.65 15.52 -11.91
N THR A 74 11.94 14.35 -11.35
CA THR A 74 13.24 13.99 -10.75
C THR A 74 14.33 13.86 -11.80
N GLU A 75 14.02 13.28 -12.96
CA GLU A 75 14.97 13.22 -14.10
C GLU A 75 15.27 14.60 -14.68
N HIS A 76 14.25 15.44 -14.87
CA HIS A 76 14.42 16.80 -15.39
C HIS A 76 15.32 17.63 -14.47
N ASN A 77 15.06 17.58 -13.16
CA ASN A 77 15.83 18.31 -12.16
C ASN A 77 17.28 17.81 -12.08
N ARG A 78 17.50 16.50 -12.20
CA ARG A 78 18.85 15.90 -12.23
C ARG A 78 19.65 16.34 -13.46
N LYS A 79 19.04 16.34 -14.65
CA LYS A 79 19.66 16.82 -15.89
C LYS A 79 19.95 18.32 -15.85
N MET A 80 19.06 19.12 -15.23
CA MET A 80 19.27 20.55 -15.04
C MET A 80 20.50 20.81 -14.15
N LEU A 81 20.60 20.14 -13.00
CA LEU A 81 21.74 20.25 -12.08
C LEU A 81 23.06 19.79 -12.71
N GLN A 82 23.02 18.76 -13.57
CA GLN A 82 24.20 18.32 -14.30
C GLN A 82 24.69 19.39 -15.28
N LYS A 83 23.79 19.97 -16.08
CA LYS A 83 24.15 21.06 -17.01
C LYS A 83 24.69 22.30 -16.27
N MET A 84 24.18 22.60 -15.09
CA MET A 84 24.64 23.74 -14.28
C MET A 84 26.05 23.54 -13.73
N ARG A 85 26.40 22.30 -13.36
CA ARG A 85 27.77 21.93 -12.98
C ARG A 85 28.74 21.99 -14.15
N GLU A 86 28.33 21.49 -15.32
CA GLU A 86 29.14 21.56 -16.55
C GLU A 86 29.39 23.00 -17.01
N GLN A 87 28.46 23.92 -16.74
CA GLN A 87 28.57 25.34 -17.06
C GLN A 87 29.22 26.18 -15.93
N ASN A 88 29.72 25.53 -14.88
CA ASN A 88 30.44 26.15 -13.75
C ASN A 88 29.70 27.35 -13.13
N ILE A 89 28.39 27.20 -12.94
CA ILE A 89 27.52 28.26 -12.42
C ILE A 89 27.63 28.29 -10.87
N PRO A 90 28.07 29.41 -10.24
CA PRO A 90 28.47 29.45 -8.83
C PRO A 90 27.40 29.05 -7.80
N TRP A 91 26.11 29.19 -8.13
CA TRP A 91 25.03 28.90 -7.19
C TRP A 91 24.63 27.42 -7.13
N ALA A 92 25.15 26.58 -8.02
CA ALA A 92 24.90 25.13 -8.03
C ALA A 92 25.46 24.43 -6.77
N GLU A 93 26.46 25.03 -6.12
CA GLU A 93 27.05 24.54 -4.86
C GLU A 93 26.29 25.03 -3.62
N SER A 94 25.36 25.99 -3.77
CA SER A 94 24.67 26.64 -2.66
C SER A 94 23.24 26.18 -2.43
N TYR A 95 22.83 25.03 -2.98
CA TYR A 95 21.56 24.39 -2.59
C TYR A 95 21.74 23.72 -1.21
N PRO A 96 21.16 24.25 -0.12
CA PRO A 96 21.22 23.62 1.18
C PRO A 96 20.03 22.66 1.26
N GLY A 97 20.11 21.56 0.54
CA GLY A 97 19.22 20.42 0.72
C GLY A 97 20.06 19.31 1.33
N GLU A 98 20.23 19.37 2.65
CA GLU A 98 21.05 18.48 3.45
C GLU A 98 20.86 17.01 3.03
N MET A 99 21.86 16.46 2.33
CA MET A 99 22.11 15.02 2.30
C MET A 99 22.69 14.66 3.67
N TYR A 100 21.83 14.36 4.63
CA TYR A 100 22.29 13.71 5.85
C TYR A 100 22.76 12.30 5.51
N PRO A 101 23.99 11.90 5.89
CA PRO A 101 24.38 10.51 5.85
C PRO A 101 23.59 9.78 6.94
N ILE A 102 22.90 8.71 6.56
CA ILE A 102 22.40 7.71 7.51
C ILE A 102 23.57 6.74 7.71
N GLU A 103 24.02 6.59 8.98
CA GLU A 103 25.07 5.63 9.39
C GLU A 103 24.72 4.18 9.05
#